data_AF-A0A919URW3-F1
#
_entry.id   AF-A0A919URW3-F1
#
_cell.length_a   1.000
_cell.length_b   1.000
_cell.length_c   1.000
_cell.angle_alpha   90.00
_cell.angle_beta   90.00
_cell.angle_gamma   90.00
#
_symmetry.space_group_name_H-M   'P 1'
#
loop_
_entity.id
_entity.type
_entity.pdbx_description
1 polymer ?
#
loop_
_entity_poly.entity_id
_entity_poly.type
_entity_poly.pdbx_seq_one_letter_code
_entity_poly.pdbx_strand_id
1 'polypeptide(L)'
;MLTEQAHDALSALYARARKTSDNYELERIERALDEIIRLNDAAPAAFQIRSALAHAGQVLRERRGLASFAPLDDIEPHQEPGRCDVRFAVVDLTVWLQTTPALTEGQRHLMNQLLAEEDGTVLAATHGLVPARLRERISRIRRIARTAYASEVAAA
;
A
#
# COMPACT_ATOMS: atom_id res chain seq x y z
N MET A 1 -14.15 -17.29 36.81
CA MET A 1 -15.50 -17.59 36.27
C MET A 1 -16.19 -16.27 36.00
N LEU A 2 -16.91 -16.17 34.88
CA LEU A 2 -17.70 -14.98 34.57
C LEU A 2 -19.01 -14.99 35.37
N THR A 3 -19.53 -13.82 35.72
CA THR A 3 -20.88 -13.71 36.27
C THR A 3 -21.91 -14.09 35.21
N GLU A 4 -23.09 -14.54 35.63
CA GLU A 4 -24.21 -14.82 34.72
C GLU A 4 -24.56 -13.59 33.88
N GLN A 5 -24.58 -12.42 34.51
CA GLN A 5 -24.85 -11.15 33.83
C GLN A 5 -23.78 -10.78 32.79
N ALA A 6 -22.50 -11.01 33.09
CA ALA A 6 -21.43 -10.81 32.12
C ALA A 6 -21.55 -11.81 30.96
N HIS A 7 -21.89 -13.07 31.23
CA HIS A 7 -22.09 -14.09 30.20
C HIS A 7 -23.24 -13.73 29.24
N ASP A 8 -24.36 -13.26 29.78
CA ASP A 8 -25.51 -12.80 28.99
C ASP A 8 -25.14 -11.58 28.13
N ALA A 9 -24.38 -10.65 28.70
CA ALA A 9 -23.92 -9.47 28.00
C ALA A 9 -23.00 -9.80 26.81
N LEU A 10 -22.05 -10.73 27.01
CA LEU A 10 -21.17 -11.22 25.95
C LEU A 10 -21.95 -11.92 24.83
N SER A 11 -22.89 -12.80 25.19
CA SER A 11 -23.73 -13.52 24.24
C SER A 11 -24.54 -12.56 23.36
N ALA A 12 -25.12 -11.51 23.95
CA ALA A 12 -25.84 -10.48 23.22
C ALA A 12 -24.94 -9.67 22.26
N LEU A 13 -23.72 -9.33 22.68
CA LEU A 13 -22.76 -8.62 21.84
C LEU A 13 -22.25 -9.49 20.69
N TYR A 14 -21.96 -10.78 20.90
CA TYR A 14 -21.61 -11.70 19.81
C TYR A 14 -22.74 -11.84 18.79
N ALA A 15 -23.99 -11.93 19.25
CA ALA A 15 -25.14 -11.97 18.36
C ALA A 15 -25.29 -10.67 17.54
N ARG A 16 -24.95 -9.51 18.11
CA ARG A 16 -24.90 -8.22 17.42
C ARG A 16 -23.77 -8.16 16.40
N ALA A 17 -22.57 -8.61 16.76
CA ALA A 17 -21.40 -8.64 15.87
C ALA A 17 -21.68 -9.44 14.59
N ARG A 18 -22.33 -10.61 14.72
CA ARG A 18 -22.70 -11.45 13.56
C ARG A 18 -23.67 -10.79 12.57
N LYS A 19 -24.39 -9.74 12.99
CA LYS A 19 -25.41 -9.07 12.17
C LYS A 19 -24.93 -7.78 11.53
N THR A 20 -23.81 -7.23 11.97
CA THR A 20 -23.29 -5.96 11.46
C THR A 20 -22.18 -6.21 10.43
N SER A 21 -22.15 -5.38 9.39
CA SER A 21 -21.05 -5.31 8.41
C SER A 21 -20.29 -3.98 8.50
N ASP A 22 -20.65 -3.13 9.47
CA ASP A 22 -19.95 -1.88 9.72
C ASP A 22 -18.69 -2.15 10.55
N ASN A 23 -17.53 -1.90 9.95
CA ASN A 23 -16.22 -2.06 10.59
C ASN A 23 -16.08 -1.22 11.85
N TYR A 24 -16.65 -0.01 11.89
CA TYR A 24 -16.62 0.83 13.09
C TYR A 24 -17.39 0.17 14.23
N GLU A 25 -18.58 -0.36 13.93
CA GLU A 25 -19.41 -1.02 14.92
C GLU A 25 -18.79 -2.36 15.37
N LEU A 26 -18.12 -3.11 14.49
CA LEU A 26 -17.38 -4.32 14.85
C LEU A 26 -16.23 -3.99 15.83
N GLU A 27 -15.39 -3.01 15.52
CA GLU A 27 -14.28 -2.60 16.38
C GLU A 27 -14.77 -2.07 17.74
N ARG A 28 -15.92 -1.41 17.74
CA ARG A 28 -16.60 -0.95 18.95
C ARG A 28 -17.11 -2.11 19.80
N ILE A 29 -17.66 -3.15 19.17
CA ILE A 29 -18.14 -4.35 19.86
C ILE A 29 -16.96 -5.16 20.44
N GLU A 30 -15.87 -5.34 19.69
CA GLU A 30 -14.68 -6.05 20.18
C GLU A 30 -14.13 -5.42 21.47
N ARG A 31 -13.96 -4.09 21.49
CA ARG A 31 -13.53 -3.40 22.72
C ARG A 31 -14.55 -3.48 23.85
N ALA A 32 -15.84 -3.50 23.53
CA ALA A 32 -16.87 -3.66 24.56
C ALA A 32 -16.85 -5.08 25.16
N LEU A 33 -16.55 -6.10 24.36
CA LEU A 33 -16.35 -7.48 24.85
C LEU A 33 -15.17 -7.53 25.83
N ASP A 34 -14.02 -6.94 25.45
CA ASP A 34 -12.83 -6.86 26.32
C ASP A 34 -13.15 -6.17 27.65
N GLU A 35 -13.89 -5.06 27.60
CA GLU A 35 -14.24 -4.28 28.79
C GLU A 35 -15.19 -5.05 29.73
N ILE A 36 -16.15 -5.80 29.18
CA ILE A 36 -17.05 -6.65 29.98
C ILE A 36 -16.28 -7.81 30.61
N ILE A 37 -15.36 -8.44 29.88
CA ILE A 37 -14.48 -9.49 30.43
C ILE A 37 -13.60 -8.94 31.54
N ARG A 38 -13.05 -7.73 31.35
CA ARG A 38 -12.18 -7.06 32.31
C ARG A 38 -12.90 -6.71 33.62
N LEU A 39 -14.12 -6.17 33.53
CA LEU A 39 -14.89 -5.77 34.70
C LEU A 39 -15.57 -6.96 35.39
N ASN A 40 -16.08 -7.91 34.60
CA ASN A 40 -16.80 -9.10 35.07
C ASN A 40 -17.81 -8.78 36.20
N ASP A 41 -18.60 -7.73 35.99
CA ASP A 41 -19.47 -7.16 37.01
C ASP A 41 -20.77 -7.98 37.15
N ALA A 42 -21.46 -7.81 38.28
CA ALA A 42 -22.77 -8.36 38.55
C ALA A 42 -23.92 -7.42 38.13
N ALA A 43 -23.61 -6.22 37.64
CA ALA A 43 -24.60 -5.29 37.10
C ALA A 43 -25.44 -5.93 35.97
N PRO A 44 -26.69 -5.50 35.73
CA PRO A 44 -27.53 -6.10 34.69
C PRO A 44 -26.87 -6.08 33.31
N ALA A 45 -26.98 -7.17 32.54
CA ALA A 45 -26.35 -7.31 31.22
C ALA A 45 -26.61 -6.11 30.29
N ALA A 46 -27.85 -5.61 30.25
CA ALA A 46 -28.21 -4.46 29.43
C ALA A 46 -27.47 -3.16 29.84
N PHE A 47 -27.18 -3.00 31.13
CA PHE A 47 -26.38 -1.87 31.62
C PHE A 47 -24.90 -2.04 31.23
N GLN A 48 -24.34 -3.24 31.43
CA GLN A 48 -22.96 -3.55 31.05
C GLN A 48 -22.72 -3.29 29.55
N ILE A 49 -23.62 -3.77 28.69
CA ILE A 49 -23.55 -3.55 27.23
C ILE A 49 -23.54 -2.05 26.90
N ARG A 50 -24.47 -1.27 27.45
CA ARG A 50 -24.56 0.17 27.17
C ARG A 50 -23.30 0.91 27.63
N SER A 51 -22.83 0.61 28.84
CA SER A 51 -21.64 1.23 29.41
C SER A 51 -20.39 0.90 28.59
N ALA A 52 -20.17 -0.39 28.31
CA ALA A 52 -19.01 -0.85 27.56
C ALA A 52 -18.98 -0.31 26.12
N LEU A 53 -20.13 -0.28 25.43
CA LEU A 53 -20.22 0.33 24.09
C LEU A 53 -20.01 1.85 24.11
N ALA A 54 -20.45 2.55 25.18
CA ALA A 54 -20.20 3.98 25.32
C ALA A 54 -18.71 4.26 25.51
N HIS A 55 -18.07 3.50 26.41
CA HIS A 55 -16.63 3.60 26.66
C HIS A 55 -15.80 3.25 25.41
N ALA A 56 -16.12 2.15 24.73
CA ALA A 56 -15.47 1.77 23.48
C ALA A 56 -15.61 2.85 22.39
N GLY A 57 -16.80 3.46 22.28
CA GLY A 57 -17.04 4.57 21.36
C GLY A 57 -16.21 5.82 21.69
N GLN A 58 -16.02 6.12 22.97
CA GLN A 58 -15.16 7.21 23.41
C GLN A 58 -13.69 6.94 23.06
N VAL A 59 -13.14 5.77 23.40
CA VAL A 59 -11.76 5.39 23.08
C VAL A 59 -11.49 5.46 21.58
N LEU A 60 -12.45 5.01 20.77
CA LEU A 60 -12.38 5.10 19.30
C LEU A 60 -12.29 6.55 18.80
N ARG A 61 -13.09 7.46 19.37
CA ARG A 61 -13.05 8.88 19.00
C ARG A 61 -11.73 9.53 19.41
N GLU A 62 -11.23 9.22 20.60
CA GLU A 62 -9.94 9.72 21.09
C GLU A 62 -8.79 9.24 20.19
N ARG A 63 -8.78 7.95 19.80
CA ARG A 63 -7.80 7.40 18.85
C ARG A 63 -7.83 8.09 17.49
N ARG A 64 -9.02 8.41 16.97
CA ARG A 64 -9.15 9.20 15.74
C ARG A 64 -8.57 10.60 15.87
N GLY A 65 -8.58 11.20 17.06
CA GLY A 65 -7.93 12.49 17.31
C GLY A 65 -6.40 12.42 17.37
N LEU A 66 -5.83 11.24 17.66
CA LEU A 66 -4.37 11.02 17.71
C LEU A 66 -3.77 10.68 16.34
N ALA A 67 -4.53 9.98 15.49
CA ALA A 67 -4.12 9.74 14.12
C ALA A 67 -4.41 10.98 13.28
N SER A 68 -3.38 11.57 12.66
CA SER A 68 -3.56 12.63 11.67
C SER A 68 -4.33 12.07 10.47
N PHE A 69 -5.66 12.21 10.49
CA PHE A 69 -6.49 11.96 9.32
C PHE A 69 -6.41 13.21 8.45
N ALA A 70 -5.52 13.19 7.45
CA ALA A 70 -5.69 14.05 6.31
C ALA A 70 -6.96 13.56 5.57
N PRO A 71 -7.95 14.44 5.31
CA PRO A 71 -9.01 14.14 4.35
C PRO A 71 -8.40 13.60 3.06
N LEU A 72 -9.02 12.59 2.44
CA LEU A 72 -8.55 12.09 1.15
C LEU A 72 -8.47 13.21 0.10
N ASP A 73 -9.33 14.22 0.22
CA ASP A 73 -9.37 15.41 -0.63
C ASP A 73 -8.22 16.40 -0.36
N ASP A 74 -7.59 16.32 0.81
CA ASP A 74 -6.41 17.11 1.20
C ASP A 74 -5.09 16.37 0.90
N ILE A 75 -5.16 15.11 0.47
CA ILE A 75 -4.02 14.38 -0.08
C ILE A 75 -3.91 14.83 -1.53
N GLU A 76 -2.98 15.76 -1.82
CA GLU A 76 -2.63 16.03 -3.22
C GLU A 76 -2.32 14.68 -3.92
N PRO A 77 -2.69 14.47 -5.20
CA PRO A 77 -2.45 13.21 -5.92
C PRO A 77 -0.99 12.72 -5.93
N HIS A 78 -0.07 13.53 -5.41
CA HIS A 78 1.37 13.35 -5.35
C HIS A 78 1.88 13.07 -3.93
N GLN A 79 1.01 13.08 -2.92
CA GLN A 79 1.37 13.01 -1.49
C GLN A 79 0.98 11.72 -0.77
N GLU A 80 0.42 10.72 -1.45
CA GLU A 80 0.62 9.37 -0.92
C GLU A 80 2.12 9.05 -1.05
N PRO A 81 2.88 8.81 0.04
CA PRO A 81 4.07 8.00 -0.07
C PRO A 81 3.60 6.55 -0.24
N GLY A 82 2.78 6.30 -1.27
CA GLY A 82 2.70 5.00 -1.88
C GLY A 82 4.13 4.71 -2.25
N ARG A 83 4.79 3.83 -1.48
CA ARG A 83 6.08 3.26 -1.85
C ARG A 83 5.90 2.86 -3.29
N CYS A 84 6.47 3.63 -4.23
CA CYS A 84 6.29 3.42 -5.65
C CYS A 84 6.63 1.95 -5.86
N ASP A 85 5.60 1.14 -6.10
CA ASP A 85 5.82 -0.29 -6.12
C ASP A 85 6.74 -0.49 -7.30
N VAL A 86 7.94 -0.99 -6.98
CA VAL A 86 9.08 -1.06 -7.90
C VAL A 86 8.66 -1.73 -9.21
N ARG A 87 7.65 -2.61 -9.15
CA ARG A 87 7.06 -3.26 -10.32
C ARG A 87 6.31 -2.29 -11.23
N PHE A 88 5.52 -1.37 -10.69
CA PHE A 88 4.85 -0.34 -11.49
C PHE A 88 5.84 0.65 -12.09
N ALA A 89 6.85 1.08 -11.31
CA ALA A 89 7.92 1.93 -11.85
C ALA A 89 8.65 1.27 -13.04
N VAL A 90 8.88 -0.04 -12.99
CA VAL A 90 9.47 -0.80 -14.09
C VAL A 90 8.53 -0.85 -15.30
N VAL A 91 7.22 -1.06 -15.09
CA VAL A 91 6.23 -1.05 -16.17
C VAL A 91 6.19 0.31 -16.85
N ASP A 92 6.09 1.40 -16.09
CA ASP A 92 6.02 2.75 -16.62
C ASP A 92 7.29 3.13 -17.37
N LEU A 93 8.46 2.79 -16.81
CA LEU A 93 9.74 2.97 -17.49
C LEU A 93 9.82 2.15 -18.78
N THR A 94 9.28 0.94 -18.79
CA THR A 94 9.29 0.07 -19.99
C THR A 94 8.39 0.63 -21.07
N VAL A 95 7.18 1.11 -20.71
CA VAL A 95 6.24 1.76 -21.63
C VAL A 95 6.84 3.05 -22.20
N TRP A 96 7.40 3.90 -21.34
CA TRP A 96 8.10 5.11 -21.76
C TRP A 96 9.29 4.79 -22.69
N LEU A 97 10.08 3.77 -22.34
CA LEU A 97 11.14 3.25 -23.20
C LEU A 97 10.62 2.67 -24.52
N GLN A 98 9.32 2.46 -24.72
CA GLN A 98 8.75 2.10 -26.04
C GLN A 98 8.29 3.32 -26.86
N THR A 99 8.00 4.44 -26.22
CA THR A 99 7.35 5.60 -26.88
C THR A 99 8.27 6.82 -27.01
N THR A 100 9.31 6.94 -26.18
CA THR A 100 10.17 8.14 -26.19
C THR A 100 10.83 8.39 -27.56
N PRO A 101 10.76 9.61 -28.11
CA PRO A 101 11.41 9.94 -29.38
C PRO A 101 12.94 10.07 -29.24
N ALA A 102 13.47 10.14 -28.02
CA ALA A 102 14.90 10.34 -27.77
C ALA A 102 15.78 9.14 -28.13
N LEU A 103 15.17 7.96 -28.29
CA LEU A 103 15.88 6.71 -28.64
C LEU A 103 15.52 6.25 -30.04
N THR A 104 16.55 5.88 -30.81
CA THR A 104 16.34 5.21 -32.10
C THR A 104 15.83 3.79 -31.91
N GLU A 105 15.22 3.22 -32.94
CA GLU A 105 14.71 1.84 -32.91
C GLU A 105 15.79 0.82 -32.51
N GLY A 106 17.01 0.95 -33.05
CA GLY A 106 18.12 0.06 -32.68
C GLY A 106 18.59 0.23 -31.23
N GLN A 107 18.49 1.43 -30.66
CA GLN A 107 18.80 1.66 -29.24
C GLN A 107 17.71 1.09 -28.33
N ARG A 108 16.44 1.23 -28.74
CA ARG A 108 15.28 0.66 -28.07
C ARG A 108 15.35 -0.87 -28.04
N HIS A 109 15.64 -1.48 -29.19
CA HIS A 109 15.81 -2.92 -29.30
C HIS A 109 16.91 -3.45 -28.37
N LEU A 110 18.08 -2.80 -28.36
CA LEU A 110 19.18 -3.16 -27.45
C LEU A 110 18.79 -3.03 -25.97
N MET A 111 17.97 -2.03 -25.61
CA MET A 111 17.52 -1.88 -24.22
C MET A 111 16.51 -2.96 -23.82
N ASN A 112 15.63 -3.36 -24.72
CA ASN A 112 14.68 -4.46 -24.49
C ASN A 112 15.42 -5.81 -24.31
N GLN A 113 16.48 -6.07 -25.07
CA GLN A 113 17.31 -7.27 -24.89
C GLN A 113 18.00 -7.31 -23.52
N LEU A 114 18.41 -6.14 -23.00
CA LEU A 114 18.96 -6.05 -21.65
C LEU A 114 17.93 -6.28 -20.54
N LEU A 115 16.67 -5.89 -20.76
CA LEU A 115 15.58 -6.18 -19.81
C LEU A 115 15.25 -7.68 -19.75
N ALA A 116 15.51 -8.42 -20.84
CA ALA A 116 15.35 -9.87 -20.89
C ALA A 116 16.49 -10.65 -20.20
N GLU A 117 17.41 -9.95 -19.49
CA GLU A 117 18.57 -10.52 -18.78
C GLU A 117 19.50 -11.37 -19.65
N GLU A 118 19.63 -11.04 -20.95
CA GLU A 118 20.58 -11.72 -21.83
C GLU A 118 22.03 -11.56 -21.34
N ASP A 119 22.81 -12.64 -21.40
CA ASP A 119 24.24 -12.61 -21.09
C ASP A 119 24.94 -11.55 -21.96
N GLY A 120 25.62 -10.59 -21.33
CA GLY A 120 26.28 -9.48 -22.01
C GLY A 120 27.34 -9.90 -23.04
N THR A 121 27.90 -11.11 -22.93
CA THR A 121 28.82 -11.67 -23.93
C THR A 121 28.08 -12.20 -25.16
N VAL A 122 26.94 -12.86 -24.96
CA VAL A 122 26.04 -13.31 -26.04
C VAL A 122 25.47 -12.09 -26.77
N LEU A 123 25.01 -11.09 -26.02
CA LEU A 123 24.50 -9.85 -26.56
C LEU A 123 25.59 -9.10 -27.35
N ALA A 124 26.83 -9.11 -26.89
CA ALA A 124 27.94 -8.49 -27.61
C ALA A 124 28.20 -9.19 -28.95
N ALA A 125 28.18 -10.53 -28.96
CA ALA A 125 28.32 -11.33 -30.18
C ALA A 125 27.17 -11.07 -31.18
N THR A 126 25.92 -11.05 -30.71
CA THR A 126 24.74 -10.74 -31.54
C THR A 126 24.84 -9.38 -32.22
N HIS A 127 25.43 -8.39 -31.54
CA HIS A 127 25.66 -7.05 -32.08
C HIS A 127 27.00 -6.89 -32.83
N GLY A 128 27.81 -7.96 -32.96
CA GLY A 128 29.11 -7.91 -33.61
C GLY A 128 30.15 -7.03 -32.89
N LEU A 129 30.03 -6.90 -31.57
CA LEU A 129 30.87 -6.03 -30.74
C LEU A 129 31.69 -6.83 -29.73
N VAL A 130 32.82 -6.26 -29.30
CA VAL A 130 33.49 -6.75 -28.09
C VAL A 130 32.71 -6.30 -26.84
N PRO A 131 32.67 -7.08 -25.74
CA PRO A 131 31.87 -6.77 -24.56
C PRO A 131 32.13 -5.38 -23.95
N ALA A 132 33.38 -4.89 -24.02
CA ALA A 132 33.72 -3.55 -23.55
C ALA A 132 33.02 -2.44 -24.37
N ARG A 133 32.97 -2.58 -25.70
CA ARG A 133 32.29 -1.64 -26.61
C ARG A 133 30.78 -1.69 -26.44
N LEU A 134 30.22 -2.88 -26.21
CA LEU A 134 28.80 -3.00 -25.90
C LEU A 134 28.46 -2.26 -24.59
N ARG A 135 29.26 -2.43 -23.53
CA ARG A 135 29.09 -1.70 -22.26
C ARG A 135 29.18 -0.19 -22.42
N GLU A 136 30.12 0.31 -23.22
CA GLU A 136 30.20 1.74 -23.56
C GLU A 136 28.93 2.22 -24.26
N ARG A 137 28.45 1.47 -25.27
CA ARG A 137 27.24 1.79 -26.02
C ARG A 137 26.01 1.84 -25.11
N ILE A 138 25.83 0.83 -24.26
CA ILE A 138 24.76 0.79 -23.24
C ILE A 138 24.85 2.01 -22.32
N SER A 139 26.04 2.34 -21.84
CA SER A 139 26.24 3.48 -20.93
C SER A 139 25.85 4.81 -21.57
N ARG A 140 26.16 5.00 -22.86
CA ARG A 140 25.74 6.19 -23.62
C ARG A 140 24.23 6.24 -23.79
N ILE A 141 23.60 5.12 -24.17
CA ILE A 141 22.14 5.04 -24.33
C ILE A 141 21.44 5.35 -23.00
N ARG A 142 21.89 4.75 -21.88
CA ARG A 142 21.35 5.03 -20.54
C ARG A 142 21.52 6.49 -20.13
N ARG A 143 22.59 7.16 -20.58
CA ARG A 143 22.76 8.60 -20.34
C ARG A 143 21.72 9.42 -21.12
N ILE A 144 21.53 9.14 -22.40
CA ILE A 144 20.53 9.80 -23.24
C ILE A 144 19.12 9.59 -22.65
N ALA A 145 18.78 8.35 -22.34
CA ALA A 145 17.49 7.98 -21.75
C ALA A 145 17.24 8.73 -20.43
N ARG A 146 18.22 8.81 -19.53
CA ARG A 146 18.06 9.57 -18.27
C ARG A 146 17.80 11.05 -18.50
N THR A 147 18.51 11.68 -19.43
CA THR A 147 18.30 13.09 -19.76
C THR A 147 16.90 13.31 -20.35
N ALA A 148 16.47 12.43 -21.27
CA ALA A 148 15.14 12.50 -21.88
C ALA A 148 14.02 12.27 -20.85
N TYR A 149 14.16 11.27 -19.98
CA TYR A 149 13.17 10.99 -18.92
C TYR A 149 13.00 12.20 -17.98
N ALA A 150 14.11 12.84 -17.60
CA ALA A 150 14.07 14.03 -16.76
C ALA A 150 13.30 15.18 -17.42
N SER A 151 13.41 15.35 -18.75
CA SER A 151 12.68 16.41 -19.48
C SER A 151 11.25 16.04 -19.87
N GLU A 152 10.97 14.78 -20.16
CA GLU A 152 9.67 14.32 -20.69
C GLU A 152 8.69 13.95 -19.58
N VAL A 153 9.18 13.48 -18.43
CA VAL A 153 8.35 12.91 -17.35
C VAL A 153 8.57 13.63 -16.04
N ALA A 154 9.82 13.92 -15.64
CA ALA A 154 10.09 14.50 -14.32
C ALA A 154 9.93 16.02 -14.25
N ALA A 155 9.83 16.71 -15.39
CA ALA A 155 9.62 18.16 -15.49
C ALA A 155 8.19 18.53 -15.90
N ALA A 156 7.32 17.54 -16.10
CA ALA A 156 5.88 17.68 -16.34
C ALA A 156 5.12 17.58 -15.02
#